data_AF-A0A7C2KWG7-F1
#
_entry.id   AF-A0A7C2KWG7-F1
#
_cell.length_a   1.000
_cell.length_b   1.000
_cell.length_c   1.000
_cell.angle_alpha   90.00
_cell.angle_beta   90.00
_cell.angle_gamma   90.00
#
_symmetry.space_group_name_H-M   'P 1'
#
loop_
_entity.id
_entity.type
_entity.pdbx_description
1 polymer ?
#
loop_
_entity_poly.entity_id
_entity_poly.type
_entity_poly.pdbx_seq_one_letter_code
_entity_poly.pdbx_strand_id
1 'polypeptide(L)'
;MSRRFACCVCLCALGFVPSAWGQFFAWKWVQPWTPPWAAYESRVERCGLPTPLSRIALDDWICQRSGPIIRYSWWGTLSHPLQGRRPFYVAIYPASATACVPQLTPPPLYQVCLVPDVVRLVGHDCQDRPVYFLSGIIPAGTAPFTQVAGNHYWLQISEADAESIRPGLEDFRWSSHRPINLCPAVQGPAPLTQPLLDPCDQREEDLAFGLNPRDISGNVAVGGVIPAVLQLNLYTQGPAGPILRESMCVEPDPQGNFAVFPESPDGMYTAEMMGGGMRPIRQQIMLQEGTCARLSFFDIDIFYGDLNVNGFIDLPDLALLLAGFGR
;
A
#
# COMPACT_ATOMS: atom_id res chain seq x y z
N MET A 1 -1.50 7.52 39.42
CA MET A 1 -2.52 7.84 38.41
C MET A 1 -2.00 7.43 37.05
N SER A 2 -2.37 6.22 36.61
CA SER A 2 -1.92 5.58 35.37
C SER A 2 -2.98 5.82 34.30
N ARG A 3 -2.63 6.55 33.23
CA ARG A 3 -3.46 6.65 32.02
C ARG A 3 -3.07 5.51 31.10
N ARG A 4 -3.91 4.49 31.04
CA ARG A 4 -3.87 3.44 30.02
C ARG A 4 -4.34 4.06 28.71
N PHE A 5 -3.44 4.22 27.75
CA PHE A 5 -3.82 4.41 26.35
C PHE A 5 -4.42 3.08 25.88
N ALA A 6 -5.73 3.08 25.61
CA ALA A 6 -6.41 1.96 24.98
C ALA A 6 -5.88 1.87 23.54
N CYS A 7 -5.02 0.87 23.32
CA CYS A 7 -4.68 0.40 22.00
C CYS A 7 -5.97 -0.03 21.31
N CYS A 8 -6.40 0.74 20.31
CA CYS A 8 -7.49 0.37 19.43
C CYS A 8 -6.95 -0.73 18.52
N VAL A 9 -6.85 -1.94 19.07
CA VAL A 9 -6.64 -3.17 18.32
C VAL A 9 -7.87 -3.31 17.44
N CYS A 10 -7.71 -2.90 16.19
CA CYS A 10 -8.73 -2.99 15.18
C CYS A 10 -9.17 -4.45 15.08
N LEU A 11 -10.43 -4.71 15.37
CA LEU A 11 -11.08 -6.01 15.17
C LEU A 11 -11.15 -6.42 13.67
N CYS A 12 -10.47 -5.69 12.78
CA CYS A 12 -10.21 -6.10 11.39
C CYS A 12 -9.08 -7.14 11.27
N ALA A 13 -8.34 -7.44 12.34
CA ALA A 13 -7.29 -8.48 12.35
C ALA A 13 -7.80 -9.93 12.35
N LEU A 14 -9.12 -10.17 12.24
CA LEU A 14 -9.71 -11.52 12.20
C LEU A 14 -10.27 -11.91 10.82
N GLY A 15 -9.98 -11.15 9.75
CA GLY A 15 -10.60 -11.38 8.43
C GLY A 15 -9.68 -11.43 7.21
N PHE A 16 -8.37 -11.17 7.34
CA PHE A 16 -7.41 -11.40 6.26
C PHE A 16 -6.40 -12.45 6.71
N VAL A 17 -6.84 -13.71 6.74
CA VAL A 17 -5.94 -14.75 6.27
C VAL A 17 -6.04 -14.63 4.75
N PRO A 18 -5.02 -14.08 4.03
CA PRO A 18 -4.88 -14.51 2.65
C PRO A 18 -4.70 -16.02 2.79
N SER A 19 -5.74 -16.79 2.48
CA SER A 19 -5.55 -18.22 2.37
C SER A 19 -4.38 -18.37 1.40
N ALA A 20 -3.38 -19.18 1.74
CA ALA A 20 -2.28 -19.51 0.84
C ALA A 20 -2.77 -20.08 -0.51
N TRP A 21 -4.08 -20.28 -0.65
CA TRP A 21 -4.81 -20.71 -1.84
C TRP A 21 -5.34 -19.56 -2.71
N GLY A 22 -5.43 -18.32 -2.20
CA GLY A 22 -5.86 -17.13 -2.96
C GLY A 22 -4.79 -16.54 -3.88
N GLN A 23 -3.52 -16.86 -3.61
CA GLN A 23 -2.39 -16.48 -4.48
C GLN A 23 -2.23 -17.44 -5.68
N PHE A 24 -3.27 -18.05 -6.24
CA PHE A 24 -3.12 -18.83 -7.49
C PHE A 24 -3.78 -18.16 -8.70
N PHE A 25 -4.54 -17.08 -8.47
CA PHE A 25 -5.22 -16.30 -9.52
C PHE A 25 -5.09 -14.78 -9.29
N ALA A 26 -4.22 -14.35 -8.38
CA ALA A 26 -4.11 -12.95 -8.00
C ALA A 26 -3.35 -12.16 -9.08
N TRP A 27 -3.96 -11.10 -9.58
CA TRP A 27 -3.36 -10.18 -10.56
C TRP A 27 -2.29 -9.28 -9.93
N LYS A 28 -2.28 -9.20 -8.59
CA LYS A 28 -1.40 -8.38 -7.77
C LYS A 28 -0.54 -9.30 -6.89
N TRP A 29 0.67 -8.84 -6.59
CA TRP A 29 1.49 -9.44 -5.53
C TRP A 29 1.33 -8.58 -4.27
N VAL A 30 1.01 -9.18 -3.13
CA VAL A 30 0.85 -8.44 -1.88
C VAL A 30 1.50 -9.20 -0.73
N GLN A 31 2.44 -8.50 -0.10
CA GLN A 31 3.25 -8.94 1.01
C GLN A 31 3.23 -7.83 2.08
N PRO A 32 2.20 -7.77 2.95
CA PRO A 32 2.05 -6.67 3.90
C PRO A 32 3.10 -6.76 5.01
N TRP A 33 3.38 -5.64 5.69
CA TRP A 33 4.24 -5.67 6.89
C TRP A 33 3.64 -6.58 7.95
N THR A 34 4.48 -7.42 8.55
CA THR A 34 4.08 -8.29 9.65
C THR A 34 4.60 -7.68 10.97
N PRO A 35 3.73 -7.13 11.83
CA PRO A 35 4.17 -6.59 13.12
C PRO A 35 4.65 -7.72 14.05
N PRO A 36 5.62 -7.45 14.94
CA PRO A 36 6.37 -6.20 15.11
C PRO A 36 7.77 -6.30 14.47
N TRP A 37 7.92 -6.86 13.27
CA TRP A 37 9.26 -7.18 12.75
C TRP A 37 10.03 -5.97 12.25
N ALA A 38 11.35 -6.15 12.13
CA ALA A 38 12.33 -5.09 11.92
C ALA A 38 12.23 -4.39 10.55
N ALA A 39 13.13 -3.42 10.35
CA ALA A 39 13.28 -2.71 9.09
C ALA A 39 14.76 -2.48 8.75
N TYR A 40 15.07 -2.51 7.45
CA TYR A 40 16.42 -2.57 6.91
C TYR A 40 16.76 -1.38 6.00
N GLU A 41 17.99 -0.87 6.12
CA GLU A 41 18.49 0.22 5.27
C GLU A 41 18.43 -0.16 3.79
N SER A 42 17.99 0.77 2.95
CA SER A 42 18.08 0.61 1.49
C SER A 42 18.18 1.99 0.87
N ARG A 43 19.36 2.33 0.34
CA ARG A 43 19.67 3.72 -0.03
C ARG A 43 20.59 3.80 -1.24
N VAL A 44 20.24 4.70 -2.15
CA VAL A 44 21.04 5.09 -3.30
C VAL A 44 21.36 6.58 -3.23
N GLU A 45 22.42 7.02 -3.92
CA GLU A 45 22.85 8.42 -3.92
C GLU A 45 21.72 9.34 -4.36
N ARG A 46 21.09 9.03 -5.49
CA ARG A 46 19.94 9.76 -6.00
C ARG A 46 19.23 8.97 -7.07
N CYS A 47 18.06 9.42 -7.42
CA CYS A 47 17.20 8.75 -8.36
C CYS A 47 17.77 8.67 -9.81
N GLY A 48 18.42 9.75 -10.27
CA GLY A 48 19.07 9.81 -11.59
C GLY A 48 20.49 9.23 -11.65
N LEU A 49 21.07 8.87 -10.50
CA LEU A 49 22.38 8.23 -10.37
C LEU A 49 22.28 7.24 -9.21
N PRO A 50 21.68 6.05 -9.44
CA PRO A 50 21.29 5.13 -8.37
C PRO A 50 22.46 4.30 -7.85
N THR A 51 23.60 4.95 -7.58
CA THR A 51 24.76 4.32 -6.95
C THR A 51 24.40 3.94 -5.51
N PRO A 52 24.52 2.66 -5.11
CA PRO A 52 24.36 2.26 -3.71
C PRO A 52 25.32 3.02 -2.79
N LEU A 53 24.82 3.64 -1.72
CA LEU A 53 25.69 4.37 -0.77
C LEU A 53 26.33 3.44 0.26
N SER A 54 25.49 2.65 0.93
CA SER A 54 25.89 1.76 2.03
C SER A 54 25.41 0.35 1.75
N ARG A 55 24.10 0.20 1.60
CA ARG A 55 23.40 -1.06 1.41
C ARG A 55 22.15 -0.83 0.56
N ILE A 56 21.86 -1.80 -0.30
CA ILE A 56 20.56 -1.92 -0.94
C ILE A 56 19.93 -3.23 -0.46
N ALA A 57 18.62 -3.19 -0.25
CA ALA A 57 17.83 -4.36 0.09
C ALA A 57 16.98 -4.74 -1.11
N LEU A 58 16.88 -6.04 -1.38
CA LEU A 58 16.07 -6.58 -2.47
C LEU A 58 15.25 -7.74 -1.96
N ASP A 59 14.07 -7.91 -2.53
CA ASP A 59 13.17 -9.01 -2.25
C ASP A 59 12.51 -9.51 -3.54
N ASP A 60 12.01 -10.74 -3.56
CA ASP A 60 11.62 -11.40 -4.79
C ASP A 60 10.10 -11.59 -4.95
N TRP A 61 9.69 -11.85 -6.19
CA TRP A 61 8.35 -12.36 -6.48
C TRP A 61 8.34 -13.17 -7.77
N ILE A 62 7.38 -14.09 -7.87
CA ILE A 62 7.04 -14.76 -9.12
C ILE A 62 5.75 -14.16 -9.65
N CYS A 63 5.84 -13.65 -10.88
CA CYS A 63 4.68 -13.16 -11.58
C CYS A 63 3.77 -14.33 -11.98
N GLN A 64 2.50 -14.30 -11.56
CA GLN A 64 1.54 -15.36 -11.90
C GLN A 64 0.76 -15.06 -13.18
N ARG A 65 0.68 -13.78 -13.56
CA ARG A 65 -0.06 -13.30 -14.71
C ARG A 65 0.67 -12.14 -15.37
N SER A 66 0.83 -12.20 -16.69
CA SER A 66 1.41 -11.12 -17.47
C SER A 66 0.55 -9.86 -17.41
N GLY A 67 1.17 -8.71 -17.17
CA GLY A 67 0.47 -7.45 -17.02
C GLY A 67 1.39 -6.29 -16.60
N PRO A 68 0.95 -5.04 -16.75
CA PRO A 68 1.65 -3.88 -16.23
C PRO A 68 1.57 -3.82 -14.71
N ILE A 69 2.63 -3.32 -14.07
CA ILE A 69 2.60 -2.82 -12.69
C ILE A 69 2.50 -1.31 -12.78
N ILE A 70 1.45 -0.71 -12.20
CA ILE A 70 1.24 0.74 -12.26
C ILE A 70 1.41 1.44 -10.91
N ARG A 71 1.36 0.66 -9.83
CA ARG A 71 1.41 1.18 -8.48
C ARG A 71 2.17 0.24 -7.56
N TYR A 72 3.12 0.84 -6.85
CA TYR A 72 3.97 0.17 -5.88
C TYR A 72 3.52 0.60 -4.50
N SER A 73 3.42 -0.36 -3.60
CA SER A 73 3.20 -0.11 -2.19
C SER A 73 4.29 -0.78 -1.38
N TRP A 74 4.72 -0.15 -0.30
CA TRP A 74 5.73 -0.70 0.58
C TRP A 74 5.53 -0.18 1.98
N TRP A 75 6.19 -0.85 2.93
CA TRP A 75 6.16 -0.44 4.32
C TRP A 75 7.57 -0.12 4.77
N GLY A 76 7.70 0.89 5.61
CA GLY A 76 9.00 1.25 6.13
C GLY A 76 8.94 2.17 7.33
N THR A 77 10.02 2.16 8.10
CA THR A 77 10.21 3.18 9.12
C THR A 77 10.76 4.43 8.47
N LEU A 78 10.23 5.59 8.87
CA LEU A 78 10.72 6.88 8.43
C LEU A 78 11.34 7.61 9.63
N SER A 79 12.49 8.23 9.44
CA SER A 79 13.08 9.10 10.47
C SER A 79 12.22 10.34 10.76
N HIS A 80 11.44 10.76 9.78
CA HIS A 80 10.46 11.84 9.87
C HIS A 80 9.31 11.59 8.88
N PRO A 81 8.05 11.90 9.24
CA PRO A 81 6.89 11.66 8.38
C PRO A 81 6.99 12.31 6.98
N LEU A 82 7.65 13.47 6.88
CA LEU A 82 7.84 14.17 5.60
C LEU A 82 8.74 13.41 4.61
N GLN A 83 9.52 12.41 5.05
CA GLN A 83 10.27 11.55 4.13
C GLN A 83 9.32 10.79 3.19
N GLY A 84 8.10 10.49 3.63
CA GLY A 84 7.08 9.87 2.78
C GLY A 84 6.62 10.75 1.62
N ARG A 85 7.05 12.01 1.54
CA ARG A 85 6.79 12.93 0.42
C ARG A 85 8.04 13.17 -0.45
N ARG A 86 9.11 12.42 -0.22
CA ARG A 86 10.35 12.47 -1.01
C ARG A 86 10.38 11.33 -2.04
N PRO A 87 11.19 11.45 -3.10
CA PRO A 87 11.35 10.39 -4.08
C PRO A 87 12.01 9.13 -3.48
N PHE A 88 11.53 7.99 -3.93
CA PHE A 88 12.13 6.67 -3.71
C PHE A 88 12.54 6.10 -5.07
N TYR A 89 13.73 5.52 -5.11
CA TYR A 89 14.22 4.77 -6.25
C TYR A 89 13.64 3.36 -6.21
N VAL A 90 12.98 2.95 -7.29
CA VAL A 90 12.48 1.58 -7.48
C VAL A 90 13.17 0.97 -8.68
N ALA A 91 13.66 -0.26 -8.52
CA ALA A 91 14.24 -1.02 -9.62
C ALA A 91 13.83 -2.48 -9.60
N ILE A 92 13.77 -3.08 -10.78
CA ILE A 92 13.41 -4.49 -10.97
C ILE A 92 14.56 -5.19 -11.68
N TYR A 93 15.01 -6.30 -11.11
CA TYR A 93 16.08 -7.14 -11.63
C TYR A 93 15.54 -8.52 -12.00
N PRO A 94 16.16 -9.22 -12.97
CA PRO A 94 15.86 -10.62 -13.18
C PRO A 94 16.43 -11.46 -12.03
N ALA A 95 15.79 -12.58 -11.73
CA ALA A 95 16.46 -13.63 -10.97
C ALA A 95 17.60 -14.25 -11.79
N SER A 96 18.69 -14.61 -11.12
CA SER A 96 19.78 -15.35 -11.75
C SER A 96 19.37 -16.81 -12.06
N ALA A 97 20.17 -17.53 -12.85
CA ALA A 97 19.95 -18.96 -13.11
C ALA A 97 19.97 -19.82 -11.83
N THR A 98 20.63 -19.34 -10.77
CA THR A 98 20.51 -19.88 -9.41
C THR A 98 19.32 -19.23 -8.71
N ALA A 99 18.30 -20.04 -8.41
CA ALA A 99 17.16 -19.60 -7.60
C ALA A 99 17.67 -18.96 -6.29
N CYS A 100 17.08 -17.82 -5.92
CA CYS A 100 17.42 -17.03 -4.72
C CYS A 100 18.65 -16.11 -4.78
N VAL A 101 19.06 -15.64 -5.97
CA VAL A 101 20.02 -14.55 -6.10
C VAL A 101 19.58 -13.54 -7.18
N PRO A 102 19.55 -12.22 -6.90
CA PRO A 102 19.27 -11.21 -7.90
C PRO A 102 20.42 -11.06 -8.90
N GLN A 103 20.10 -10.90 -10.19
CA GLN A 103 21.09 -10.59 -11.21
C GLN A 103 21.25 -9.06 -11.35
N LEU A 104 22.25 -8.48 -10.66
CA LEU A 104 22.54 -7.04 -10.67
C LEU A 104 23.34 -6.56 -11.90
N THR A 105 23.79 -7.47 -12.75
CA THR A 105 24.49 -7.17 -14.01
C THR A 105 23.93 -8.09 -15.11
N PRO A 106 23.34 -7.56 -16.19
CA PRO A 106 23.28 -6.16 -16.65
C PRO A 106 22.43 -5.23 -15.76
N PRO A 107 22.34 -3.91 -16.06
CA PRO A 107 21.47 -2.96 -15.35
C PRO A 107 20.02 -3.47 -15.18
N PRO A 108 19.25 -2.91 -14.23
CA PRO A 108 17.89 -3.38 -13.96
C PRO A 108 17.01 -3.37 -15.22
N LEU A 109 16.08 -4.33 -15.28
CA LEU A 109 15.06 -4.43 -16.33
C LEU A 109 14.16 -3.20 -16.36
N TYR A 110 13.98 -2.58 -15.20
CA TYR A 110 13.14 -1.40 -15.02
C TYR A 110 13.66 -0.58 -13.86
N GLN A 111 13.55 0.74 -13.99
CA GLN A 111 13.85 1.67 -12.90
C GLN A 111 12.93 2.88 -13.00
N VAL A 112 12.47 3.39 -11.86
CA VAL A 112 11.60 4.56 -11.78
C VAL A 112 11.78 5.26 -10.45
N CYS A 113 11.47 6.56 -10.44
CA CYS A 113 11.44 7.39 -9.25
C CYS A 113 9.99 7.64 -8.85
N LEU A 114 9.61 7.15 -7.67
CA LEU A 114 8.26 7.25 -7.16
C LEU A 114 8.22 8.24 -6.01
N VAL A 115 7.26 9.15 -6.04
CA VAL A 115 6.89 9.96 -4.88
C VAL A 115 5.59 9.36 -4.35
N PRO A 116 5.53 8.91 -3.08
CA PRO A 116 4.29 8.39 -2.51
C PRO A 116 3.21 9.47 -2.49
N ASP A 117 2.02 9.11 -2.98
CA ASP A 117 0.81 9.92 -2.90
C ASP A 117 -0.11 9.50 -1.74
N VAL A 118 0.20 8.37 -1.07
CA VAL A 118 -0.47 7.92 0.16
C VAL A 118 0.57 7.53 1.20
N VAL A 119 0.51 8.15 2.38
CA VAL A 119 1.46 7.90 3.50
C VAL A 119 0.74 7.85 4.83
N ARG A 120 0.60 6.66 5.43
CA ARG A 120 -0.10 6.50 6.72
C ARG A 120 0.71 5.73 7.73
N LEU A 121 0.61 6.10 9.01
CA LEU A 121 1.16 5.33 10.12
C LEU A 121 0.34 4.04 10.30
N VAL A 122 0.99 2.90 10.41
CA VAL A 122 0.32 1.58 10.55
C VAL A 122 0.69 0.83 11.83
N GLY A 123 1.75 1.24 12.51
CA GLY A 123 2.17 0.62 13.76
C GLY A 123 3.59 0.98 14.14
N HIS A 124 4.19 0.14 14.98
CA HIS A 124 5.58 0.26 15.43
C HIS A 124 6.30 -1.08 15.28
N ASP A 125 7.58 -1.06 14.94
CA ASP A 125 8.43 -2.26 14.85
C ASP A 125 8.95 -2.72 16.24
N CYS A 126 9.78 -3.76 16.26
CA CYS A 126 10.34 -4.34 17.51
C CYS A 126 11.31 -3.38 18.22
N GLN A 127 11.70 -2.28 17.57
CA GLN A 127 12.52 -1.21 18.14
C GLN A 127 11.70 0.04 18.46
N ASP A 128 10.36 -0.07 18.47
CA ASP A 128 9.40 1.00 18.71
C ASP A 128 9.45 2.14 17.67
N ARG A 129 10.02 1.90 16.49
CA ARG A 129 10.05 2.88 15.40
C ARG A 129 8.71 2.91 14.68
N PRO A 130 8.19 4.10 14.33
CA PRO A 130 6.92 4.20 13.60
C PRO A 130 7.07 3.59 12.20
N VAL A 131 6.19 2.66 11.86
CA VAL A 131 6.10 2.02 10.55
C VAL A 131 4.98 2.67 9.75
N TYR A 132 5.32 3.09 8.54
CA TYR A 132 4.41 3.72 7.60
C TYR A 132 4.11 2.79 6.44
N PHE A 133 2.85 2.79 5.99
CA PHE A 133 2.49 2.35 4.66
C PHE A 133 2.71 3.51 3.69
N LEU A 134 3.43 3.23 2.61
CA LEU A 134 3.71 4.15 1.52
C LEU A 134 3.18 3.53 0.24
N SER A 135 2.57 4.35 -0.61
CA SER A 135 2.12 3.89 -1.92
C SER A 135 2.28 5.00 -2.95
N GLY A 136 2.83 4.64 -4.11
CA GLY A 136 3.13 5.56 -5.21
C GLY A 136 2.68 5.00 -6.55
N ILE A 137 1.93 5.81 -7.30
CA ILE A 137 1.63 5.55 -8.72
C ILE A 137 2.82 5.94 -9.60
N ILE A 138 3.04 5.19 -10.69
CA ILE A 138 4.03 5.54 -11.70
C ILE A 138 3.74 6.94 -12.27
N PRO A 139 4.76 7.82 -12.40
CA PRO A 139 4.57 9.16 -12.95
C PRO A 139 3.95 9.14 -14.35
N ALA A 140 3.10 10.13 -14.63
CA ALA A 140 2.53 10.31 -15.96
C ALA A 140 3.65 10.46 -17.01
N GLY A 141 3.53 9.72 -18.12
CA GLY A 141 4.54 9.71 -19.18
C GLY A 141 5.66 8.68 -18.98
N THR A 142 5.75 8.01 -17.83
CA THR A 142 6.62 6.85 -17.63
C THR A 142 5.85 5.56 -17.95
N ALA A 143 6.42 4.72 -18.82
CA ALA A 143 5.81 3.42 -19.11
C ALA A 143 5.87 2.49 -17.88
N PRO A 144 4.81 1.72 -17.59
CA PRO A 144 4.84 0.72 -16.52
C PRO A 144 5.77 -0.44 -16.87
N PHE A 145 6.30 -1.10 -15.83
CA PHE A 145 6.94 -2.40 -16.03
C PHE A 145 5.89 -3.45 -16.35
N THR A 146 6.04 -4.14 -17.48
CA THR A 146 5.18 -5.27 -17.84
C THR A 146 5.85 -6.56 -17.39
N GLN A 147 5.33 -7.14 -16.31
CA GLN A 147 5.75 -8.45 -15.84
C GLN A 147 5.20 -9.56 -16.74
N VAL A 148 5.90 -10.69 -16.81
CA VAL A 148 5.53 -11.86 -17.63
C VAL A 148 5.25 -13.04 -16.72
N ALA A 149 4.13 -13.73 -16.92
CA ALA A 149 3.74 -14.89 -16.13
C ALA A 149 4.84 -15.96 -16.12
N GLY A 150 5.10 -16.54 -14.95
CA GLY A 150 6.12 -17.55 -14.70
C GLY A 150 7.54 -17.01 -14.48
N ASN A 151 7.79 -15.73 -14.75
CA ASN A 151 9.10 -15.14 -14.50
C ASN A 151 9.29 -14.77 -13.03
N HIS A 152 10.54 -14.92 -12.58
CA HIS A 152 11.02 -14.60 -11.25
C HIS A 152 11.81 -13.28 -11.28
N TYR A 153 11.38 -12.32 -10.47
CA TYR A 153 11.94 -10.97 -10.43
C TYR A 153 12.37 -10.61 -9.01
N TRP A 154 13.25 -9.61 -8.91
CA TRP A 154 13.69 -9.01 -7.66
C TRP A 154 13.40 -7.51 -7.66
N LEU A 155 12.86 -7.01 -6.55
CA LEU A 155 12.47 -5.63 -6.34
C LEU A 155 13.45 -4.94 -5.41
N GLN A 156 13.96 -3.80 -5.83
CA GLN A 156 14.65 -2.85 -4.96
C GLN A 156 13.72 -1.66 -4.72
N ILE A 157 13.54 -1.29 -3.45
CA ILE A 157 12.99 0.00 -3.05
C ILE A 157 14.04 0.66 -2.16
N SER A 158 14.50 1.84 -2.56
CA SER A 158 15.54 2.57 -1.87
C SER A 158 15.18 4.04 -1.71
N GLU A 159 15.61 4.61 -0.60
CA GLU A 159 15.69 6.05 -0.44
C GLU A 159 16.64 6.67 -1.49
N ALA A 160 16.24 7.80 -2.06
CA ALA A 160 17.12 8.65 -2.84
C ALA A 160 17.73 9.72 -1.90
N ASP A 161 18.97 9.50 -1.47
CA ASP A 161 19.61 10.25 -0.37
C ASP A 161 19.76 11.75 -0.66
N ALA A 162 20.16 12.14 -1.87
CA ALA A 162 20.31 13.55 -2.23
C ALA A 162 18.98 14.32 -2.19
N GLU A 163 17.86 13.62 -2.38
CA GLU A 163 16.50 14.15 -2.35
C GLU A 163 15.77 13.88 -1.02
N SER A 164 16.44 13.26 -0.04
CA SER A 164 15.85 12.97 1.27
C SER A 164 15.63 14.22 2.11
N ILE A 165 14.97 14.07 3.25
CA ILE A 165 14.80 15.17 4.20
C ILE A 165 16.12 15.58 4.86
N ARG A 166 17.06 14.65 5.03
CA ARG A 166 18.36 14.83 5.68
C ARG A 166 19.43 14.12 4.84
N PRO A 167 19.85 14.71 3.70
CA PRO A 167 20.86 14.10 2.84
C PRO A 167 22.13 13.70 3.60
N GLY A 168 22.68 12.52 3.27
CA GLY A 168 23.79 11.88 3.95
C GLY A 168 23.39 11.05 5.19
N LEU A 169 22.16 11.19 5.69
CA LEU A 169 21.63 10.42 6.81
C LEU A 169 20.52 9.47 6.34
N GLU A 170 20.39 8.33 7.01
CA GLU A 170 19.29 7.38 6.75
C GLU A 170 17.95 8.00 7.18
N ASP A 171 17.00 8.13 6.25
CA ASP A 171 15.63 8.54 6.56
C ASP A 171 14.59 7.46 6.29
N PHE A 172 14.98 6.36 5.65
CA PHE A 172 14.10 5.24 5.39
C PHE A 172 14.76 3.88 5.67
N ARG A 173 13.95 2.97 6.21
CA ARG A 173 14.24 1.55 6.24
C ARG A 173 13.03 0.76 5.79
N TRP A 174 13.26 -0.25 4.95
CA TRP A 174 12.22 -1.12 4.43
C TRP A 174 11.83 -2.17 5.48
N SER A 175 10.57 -2.15 5.90
CA SER A 175 10.03 -3.05 6.93
C SER A 175 9.83 -4.45 6.40
N SER A 176 9.92 -5.44 7.29
CA SER A 176 9.91 -6.85 6.91
C SER A 176 8.54 -7.51 6.82
N HIS A 177 8.53 -8.68 6.21
CA HIS A 177 7.39 -9.57 6.10
C HIS A 177 7.75 -10.97 6.57
N ARG A 178 6.74 -11.63 7.17
CA ARG A 178 6.75 -13.07 7.44
C ARG A 178 5.36 -13.66 7.21
N PRO A 179 5.26 -14.92 6.77
CA PRO A 179 6.36 -15.86 6.47
C PRO A 179 7.14 -15.52 5.20
N ILE A 180 8.30 -16.15 4.98
CA ILE A 180 9.05 -16.04 3.72
C ILE A 180 8.22 -16.63 2.57
N ASN A 181 8.08 -15.88 1.50
CA ASN A 181 7.45 -16.24 0.24
C ASN A 181 8.55 -16.34 -0.82
N LEU A 182 8.85 -17.55 -1.29
CA LEU A 182 9.91 -17.84 -2.25
C LEU A 182 11.31 -17.79 -1.62
N CYS A 183 12.09 -16.75 -1.88
CA CYS A 183 13.47 -16.63 -1.43
C CYS A 183 13.57 -15.58 -0.34
N PRO A 184 14.41 -15.79 0.69
CA PRO A 184 14.65 -14.73 1.66
C PRO A 184 15.13 -13.45 0.99
N ALA A 185 14.64 -12.31 1.45
CA ALA A 185 15.16 -11.02 1.03
C ALA A 185 16.67 -10.93 1.33
N VAL A 186 17.39 -10.12 0.55
CA VAL A 186 18.85 -9.97 0.62
C VAL A 186 19.25 -8.52 0.81
N GLN A 187 20.36 -8.28 1.51
CA GLN A 187 20.92 -6.94 1.69
C GLN A 187 22.44 -6.97 1.75
N GLY A 188 23.08 -5.95 1.18
CA GLY A 188 24.52 -5.76 1.28
C GLY A 188 25.05 -4.78 0.24
N PRO A 189 26.38 -4.56 0.22
CA PRO A 189 27.04 -4.18 -1.02
C PRO A 189 26.93 -5.35 -2.02
N ALA A 190 26.93 -5.06 -3.32
CA ALA A 190 27.00 -6.12 -4.32
C ALA A 190 28.28 -6.97 -4.13
N PRO A 191 28.22 -8.32 -4.22
CA PRO A 191 27.07 -9.14 -4.58
C PRO A 191 26.11 -9.43 -3.41
N LEU A 192 24.81 -9.44 -3.70
CA LEU A 192 23.76 -9.71 -2.73
C LEU A 192 23.49 -11.22 -2.63
N THR A 193 24.28 -11.91 -1.81
CA THR A 193 24.19 -13.38 -1.65
C THR A 193 23.79 -13.82 -0.25
N GLN A 194 23.70 -12.89 0.70
CA GLN A 194 23.35 -13.20 2.08
C GLN A 194 21.91 -12.77 2.38
N PRO A 195 21.12 -13.65 3.01
CA PRO A 195 19.76 -13.32 3.41
C PRO A 195 19.78 -12.24 4.51
N LEU A 196 18.71 -11.47 4.56
CA LEU A 196 18.41 -10.56 5.66
C LEU A 196 18.07 -11.38 6.90
N LEU A 197 18.67 -11.01 8.02
CA LEU A 197 18.41 -11.61 9.33
C LEU A 197 17.78 -10.56 10.24
N ASP A 198 16.66 -10.92 10.87
CA ASP A 198 15.98 -10.05 11.83
C ASP A 198 16.90 -9.77 13.03
N PRO A 199 17.21 -8.50 13.34
CA PRO A 199 18.01 -8.17 14.51
C PRO A 199 17.36 -8.62 15.84
N CYS A 200 16.04 -8.76 15.89
CA CYS A 200 15.25 -9.10 17.06
C CYS A 200 15.22 -10.62 17.35
N ASP A 201 15.25 -11.50 16.33
CA ASP A 201 15.21 -12.96 16.56
C ASP A 201 16.20 -13.79 15.71
N GLN A 202 17.02 -13.15 14.88
CA GLN A 202 18.06 -13.74 14.03
C GLN A 202 17.55 -14.72 12.96
N ARG A 203 16.28 -14.65 12.57
CA ARG A 203 15.72 -15.47 11.49
C ARG A 203 15.70 -14.71 10.17
N GLU A 204 15.69 -15.48 9.09
CA GLU A 204 15.50 -14.97 7.74
C GLU A 204 14.13 -14.32 7.56
N GLU A 205 14.06 -13.29 6.72
CA GLU A 205 12.83 -12.53 6.46
C GLU A 205 12.72 -12.10 5.01
N ASP A 206 11.51 -11.71 4.65
CA ASP A 206 11.23 -10.95 3.43
C ASP A 206 10.98 -9.47 3.75
N LEU A 207 10.75 -8.65 2.74
CA LEU A 207 10.48 -7.22 2.84
C LEU A 207 9.05 -6.89 2.42
N ALA A 208 8.34 -6.07 3.17
CA ALA A 208 6.93 -5.82 2.88
C ALA A 208 6.73 -4.94 1.63
N PHE A 209 6.06 -5.46 0.60
CA PHE A 209 5.68 -4.70 -0.60
C PHE A 209 4.41 -5.22 -1.29
N GLY A 210 3.87 -4.40 -2.20
CA GLY A 210 2.75 -4.75 -3.04
C GLY A 210 2.92 -4.18 -4.45
N LEU A 211 2.60 -5.00 -5.45
CA LEU A 211 2.69 -4.68 -6.88
C LEU A 211 1.29 -4.78 -7.47
N ASN A 212 0.76 -3.65 -7.95
CA ASN A 212 -0.64 -3.56 -8.33
C ASN A 212 -0.77 -3.18 -9.81
N PRO A 213 -1.55 -3.95 -10.61
CA PRO A 213 -1.77 -3.68 -12.02
C PRO A 213 -2.90 -2.68 -12.27
N ARG A 214 -3.67 -2.37 -11.22
CA ARG A 214 -4.76 -1.40 -11.19
C ARG A 214 -4.90 -0.87 -9.77
N ASP A 215 -5.42 0.33 -9.62
CA ASP A 215 -5.80 0.88 -8.34
C ASP A 215 -7.04 1.76 -8.47
N ILE A 216 -7.72 1.96 -7.34
CA ILE A 216 -8.69 3.02 -7.17
C ILE A 216 -8.10 3.98 -6.15
N SER A 217 -7.92 5.24 -6.54
CA SER A 217 -7.35 6.27 -5.65
C SER A 217 -8.23 7.52 -5.60
N GLY A 218 -8.06 8.30 -4.55
CA GLY A 218 -8.79 9.53 -4.35
C GLY A 218 -8.36 10.25 -3.08
N ASN A 219 -9.06 11.32 -2.74
CA ASN A 219 -8.83 12.09 -1.52
C ASN A 219 -10.16 12.32 -0.80
N VAL A 220 -10.27 11.92 0.46
CA VAL A 220 -11.43 12.18 1.30
C VAL A 220 -11.21 13.52 2.02
N ALA A 221 -12.10 14.50 1.82
CA ALA A 221 -11.97 15.81 2.45
C ALA A 221 -11.89 15.70 3.99
N VAL A 222 -10.76 16.14 4.56
CA VAL A 222 -10.43 16.03 6.00
C VAL A 222 -11.02 17.18 6.83
N GLY A 223 -12.05 17.87 6.32
CA GLY A 223 -12.68 19.02 7.00
C GLY A 223 -13.45 18.68 8.28
N GLY A 224 -13.57 17.40 8.64
CA GLY A 224 -14.28 16.90 9.82
C GLY A 224 -13.70 15.58 10.35
N VAL A 225 -14.34 14.99 11.35
CA VAL A 225 -13.98 13.67 11.91
C VAL A 225 -14.11 12.63 10.80
N ILE A 226 -12.98 12.14 10.26
CA ILE A 226 -13.00 10.99 9.34
C ILE A 226 -13.61 9.80 10.11
N PRO A 227 -14.62 9.10 9.56
CA PRO A 227 -15.14 7.88 10.18
C PRO A 227 -13.99 6.92 10.45
N ALA A 228 -14.00 6.25 11.60
CA ALA A 228 -12.94 5.31 11.98
C ALA A 228 -12.73 4.19 10.95
N VAL A 229 -13.72 3.91 10.11
CA VAL A 229 -13.65 2.95 9.01
C VAL A 229 -14.43 3.50 7.82
N LEU A 230 -13.77 3.59 6.66
CA LEU A 230 -14.41 3.80 5.37
C LEU A 230 -14.41 2.49 4.58
N GLN A 231 -15.45 2.28 3.79
CA GLN A 231 -15.63 1.08 2.98
C GLN A 231 -15.94 1.48 1.54
N LEU A 232 -15.26 0.87 0.59
CA LEU A 232 -15.54 1.00 -0.83
C LEU A 232 -16.14 -0.30 -1.37
N ASN A 233 -17.38 -0.21 -1.84
CA ASN A 233 -18.09 -1.31 -2.47
C ASN A 233 -18.10 -1.11 -4.00
N LEU A 234 -17.88 -2.20 -4.74
CA LEU A 234 -17.99 -2.22 -6.19
C LEU A 234 -19.23 -3.02 -6.61
N TYR A 235 -20.12 -2.38 -7.37
CA TYR A 235 -21.32 -3.01 -7.89
C TYR A 235 -21.30 -3.10 -9.41
N THR A 236 -21.79 -4.21 -9.94
CA THR A 236 -22.19 -4.33 -11.36
C THR A 236 -23.70 -4.29 -11.48
N GLN A 237 -24.22 -3.91 -12.65
CA GLN A 237 -25.65 -4.02 -12.93
C GLN A 237 -26.04 -5.49 -13.20
N GLY A 238 -27.04 -5.96 -12.47
CA GLY A 238 -27.67 -7.26 -12.68
C GLY A 238 -29.13 -7.12 -13.11
N PRO A 239 -29.76 -8.19 -13.62
CA PRO A 239 -31.15 -8.16 -14.08
C PRO A 239 -32.18 -7.88 -12.97
N ALA A 240 -31.83 -8.14 -11.71
CA ALA A 240 -32.67 -7.90 -10.54
C ALA A 240 -32.22 -6.69 -9.69
N GLY A 241 -31.23 -5.91 -10.16
CA GLY A 241 -30.64 -4.80 -9.42
C GLY A 241 -29.12 -4.90 -9.29
N PRO A 242 -28.50 -4.04 -8.46
CA PRO A 242 -27.05 -3.98 -8.29
C PRO A 242 -26.52 -5.25 -7.59
N ILE A 243 -25.44 -5.81 -8.14
CA ILE A 243 -24.74 -6.99 -7.60
C ILE A 243 -23.42 -6.52 -7.01
N LEU A 244 -23.23 -6.68 -5.70
CA LEU A 244 -21.95 -6.43 -5.03
C LEU A 244 -20.91 -7.43 -5.55
N ARG A 245 -19.77 -6.93 -6.02
CA ARG A 245 -18.65 -7.72 -6.54
C ARG A 245 -17.49 -7.78 -5.58
N GLU A 246 -17.20 -6.66 -4.95
CA GLU A 246 -16.05 -6.53 -4.07
C GLU A 246 -16.32 -5.45 -3.03
N SER A 247 -15.75 -5.63 -1.84
CA SER A 247 -15.81 -4.70 -0.74
C SER A 247 -14.42 -4.55 -0.16
N MET A 248 -13.93 -3.32 -0.06
CA MET A 248 -12.58 -3.01 0.40
C MET A 248 -12.64 -2.03 1.58
N CYS A 249 -11.76 -2.22 2.56
CA CYS A 249 -11.50 -1.21 3.57
C CYS A 249 -10.71 -0.05 2.94
N VAL A 250 -11.09 1.17 3.27
CA VAL A 250 -10.40 2.39 2.84
C VAL A 250 -9.78 3.03 4.08
N GLU A 251 -8.46 3.18 4.05
CA GLU A 251 -7.68 3.77 5.14
C GLU A 251 -6.97 5.04 4.62
N PRO A 252 -7.62 6.22 4.71
CA PRO A 252 -7.02 7.47 4.27
C PRO A 252 -5.79 7.83 5.10
N ASP A 253 -4.84 8.50 4.47
CA ASP A 253 -3.74 9.16 5.16
C ASP A 253 -4.22 10.41 5.92
N PRO A 254 -3.35 11.07 6.72
CA PRO A 254 -3.74 12.27 7.45
C PRO A 254 -4.08 13.48 6.56
N GLN A 255 -3.89 13.40 5.25
CA GLN A 255 -4.32 14.38 4.25
C GLN A 255 -5.59 13.94 3.50
N GLY A 256 -6.13 12.76 3.83
CA GLY A 256 -7.32 12.18 3.22
C GLY A 256 -7.02 11.35 1.97
N ASN A 257 -5.78 11.25 1.50
CA ASN A 257 -5.48 10.45 0.31
C ASN A 257 -5.61 8.97 0.63
N PHE A 258 -6.15 8.22 -0.32
CA PHE A 258 -6.24 6.77 -0.20
C PHE A 258 -5.96 6.11 -1.54
N ALA A 259 -5.56 4.85 -1.45
CA ALA A 259 -5.49 3.93 -2.58
C ALA A 259 -5.97 2.55 -2.12
N VAL A 260 -6.79 1.91 -2.93
CA VAL A 260 -7.23 0.53 -2.74
C VAL A 260 -6.99 -0.28 -4.02
N PHE A 261 -6.83 -1.59 -3.86
CA PHE A 261 -6.29 -2.47 -4.89
C PHE A 261 -7.29 -3.58 -5.22
N PRO A 262 -8.26 -3.30 -6.11
CA PRO A 262 -9.34 -4.23 -6.39
C PRO A 262 -8.84 -5.49 -7.10
N GLU A 263 -9.47 -6.62 -6.79
CA GLU A 263 -9.30 -7.91 -7.48
C GLU A 263 -10.37 -8.14 -8.55
N SER A 264 -11.40 -7.30 -8.57
CA SER A 264 -12.44 -7.32 -9.59
C SER A 264 -11.86 -7.21 -11.01
N PRO A 265 -12.38 -8.01 -11.97
CA PRO A 265 -11.90 -8.02 -13.34
C PRO A 265 -12.21 -6.70 -14.07
N ASP A 266 -11.65 -6.54 -15.27
CA ASP A 266 -11.93 -5.38 -16.12
C ASP A 266 -13.43 -5.22 -16.38
N GLY A 267 -13.91 -3.99 -16.31
CA GLY A 267 -15.32 -3.69 -16.52
C GLY A 267 -15.77 -2.36 -15.91
N MET A 268 -17.03 -2.03 -16.18
CA MET A 268 -17.71 -0.89 -15.59
C MET A 268 -18.33 -1.26 -14.25
N TYR A 269 -18.05 -0.46 -13.23
CA TYR A 269 -18.56 -0.63 -11.88
C TYR A 269 -19.17 0.66 -11.35
N THR A 270 -20.18 0.53 -10.51
CA THR A 270 -20.59 1.60 -9.60
C THR A 270 -19.77 1.44 -8.33
N ALA A 271 -18.83 2.35 -8.11
CA ALA A 271 -18.09 2.45 -6.87
C ALA A 271 -18.91 3.24 -5.85
N GLU A 272 -19.14 2.66 -4.68
CA GLU A 272 -19.88 3.27 -3.57
C GLU A 272 -18.97 3.39 -2.35
N MET A 273 -18.72 4.61 -1.90
CA MET A 273 -18.02 4.90 -0.66
C MET A 273 -19.01 5.05 0.49
N MET A 274 -18.77 4.35 1.59
CA MET A 274 -19.58 4.39 2.81
C MET A 274 -18.70 4.59 4.05
N GLY A 275 -19.29 5.15 5.10
CA GLY A 275 -18.65 5.37 6.39
C GLY A 275 -19.71 5.59 7.48
N GLY A 276 -19.35 5.38 8.74
CA GLY A 276 -20.29 5.58 9.85
C GLY A 276 -20.87 7.00 9.87
N GLY A 277 -22.20 7.11 9.78
CA GLY A 277 -22.94 8.39 9.76
C GLY A 277 -22.79 9.20 8.47
N MET A 278 -22.18 8.63 7.44
CA MET A 278 -21.96 9.25 6.14
C MET A 278 -23.02 8.78 5.14
N ARG A 279 -23.60 9.71 4.37
CA ARG A 279 -24.45 9.35 3.24
C ARG A 279 -23.61 8.64 2.16
N PRO A 280 -24.01 7.46 1.64
CA PRO A 280 -23.25 6.76 0.61
C PRO A 280 -23.05 7.61 -0.65
N ILE A 281 -21.83 7.63 -1.19
CA ILE A 281 -21.47 8.37 -2.40
C ILE A 281 -21.13 7.40 -3.51
N ARG A 282 -21.71 7.58 -4.70
CA ARG A 282 -21.60 6.65 -5.83
C ARG A 282 -21.04 7.31 -7.09
N GLN A 283 -20.11 6.65 -7.77
CA GLN A 283 -19.53 7.08 -9.05
C GLN A 283 -19.32 5.88 -9.96
N GLN A 284 -19.58 6.05 -11.26
CA GLN A 284 -19.20 5.05 -12.25
C GLN A 284 -17.69 5.11 -12.46
N ILE A 285 -17.04 3.95 -12.38
CA ILE A 285 -15.62 3.80 -12.70
C ILE A 285 -15.44 2.68 -13.72
N MET A 286 -14.42 2.83 -14.57
CA MET A 286 -13.91 1.73 -15.37
C MET A 286 -12.70 1.15 -14.65
N LEU A 287 -12.75 -0.14 -14.32
CA LEU A 287 -11.55 -0.88 -13.97
C LEU A 287 -10.95 -1.45 -15.24
N GLN A 288 -9.70 -1.12 -15.50
CA GLN A 288 -8.94 -1.64 -16.62
C GLN A 288 -7.51 -1.92 -16.18
N GLU A 289 -6.96 -3.04 -16.61
CA GLU A 289 -5.56 -3.36 -16.37
C GLU A 289 -4.63 -2.26 -16.91
N GLY A 290 -3.65 -1.86 -16.10
CA GLY A 290 -2.73 -0.77 -16.44
C GLY A 290 -3.26 0.63 -16.19
N THR A 291 -4.39 0.77 -15.49
CA THR A 291 -5.01 2.09 -15.24
C THR A 291 -5.32 2.33 -13.76
N CYS A 292 -5.31 3.62 -13.39
CA CYS A 292 -5.75 4.12 -12.11
C CYS A 292 -7.14 4.74 -12.26
N ALA A 293 -8.14 4.18 -11.58
CA ALA A 293 -9.45 4.79 -11.49
C ALA A 293 -9.44 5.84 -10.38
N ARG A 294 -9.60 7.12 -10.74
CA ARG A 294 -9.69 8.20 -9.76
C ARG A 294 -11.13 8.45 -9.35
N LEU A 295 -11.38 8.37 -8.05
CA LEU A 295 -12.63 8.79 -7.45
C LEU A 295 -12.58 10.30 -7.19
N SER A 296 -13.53 11.00 -7.78
CA SER A 296 -13.67 12.46 -7.72
C SER A 296 -14.99 12.80 -7.04
N PHE A 297 -15.16 12.37 -5.79
CA PHE A 297 -16.37 12.65 -5.02
C PHE A 297 -16.37 14.03 -4.36
N PHE A 298 -15.28 14.78 -4.51
CA PHE A 298 -14.80 15.64 -3.43
C PHE A 298 -14.77 17.13 -3.77
N ASP A 299 -15.43 17.54 -4.86
CA ASP A 299 -15.95 18.91 -5.01
C ASP A 299 -17.29 19.10 -4.26
N ILE A 300 -17.79 18.05 -3.58
CA ILE A 300 -19.05 18.04 -2.84
C ILE A 300 -18.74 17.66 -1.39
N ASP A 301 -19.17 18.49 -0.45
CA ASP A 301 -19.03 18.28 0.99
C ASP A 301 -19.47 16.86 1.39
N ILE A 302 -18.64 16.16 2.17
CA ILE A 302 -19.06 14.91 2.79
C ILE A 302 -20.14 15.25 3.82
N PHE A 303 -21.38 14.87 3.51
CA PHE A 303 -22.50 15.11 4.41
C PHE A 303 -22.55 14.01 5.47
N TYR A 304 -22.17 14.38 6.68
CA TYR A 304 -22.45 13.61 7.88
C TYR A 304 -23.87 13.90 8.35
N GLY A 305 -24.54 12.89 8.88
CA GLY A 305 -25.87 13.04 9.46
C GLY A 305 -26.91 12.06 8.96
N ASP A 306 -26.56 11.11 8.08
CA ASP A 306 -27.42 9.96 7.76
C ASP A 306 -27.12 8.86 8.80
N LEU A 307 -27.66 9.03 10.00
CA LEU A 307 -27.38 8.16 11.16
C LEU A 307 -28.19 6.87 11.11
N ASN A 308 -29.32 6.87 10.40
CA ASN A 308 -30.18 5.70 10.22
C ASN A 308 -29.92 4.95 8.90
N VAL A 309 -29.02 5.45 8.04
CA VAL A 309 -28.59 4.84 6.77
C VAL A 309 -29.74 4.71 5.76
N ASN A 310 -30.66 5.68 5.72
CA ASN A 310 -31.79 5.69 4.78
C ASN A 310 -31.48 6.45 3.47
N GLY A 311 -30.29 7.07 3.36
CA GLY A 311 -29.87 7.84 2.19
C GLY A 311 -30.36 9.29 2.15
N PHE A 312 -31.00 9.76 3.22
CA PHE A 312 -31.45 11.13 3.46
C PHE A 312 -30.81 11.65 4.76
N ILE A 313 -30.82 12.97 4.94
CA ILE A 313 -30.45 13.60 6.22
C ILE A 313 -31.69 14.34 6.68
N ASP A 314 -32.38 13.79 7.67
CA ASP A 314 -33.72 14.21 8.05
C ASP A 314 -33.98 14.21 9.57
N LEU A 315 -35.23 14.47 9.96
CA LEU A 315 -35.63 14.55 11.38
C LEU A 315 -35.38 13.23 12.15
N PRO A 316 -35.65 12.04 11.59
CA PRO A 316 -35.21 10.78 12.16
C PRO A 316 -33.72 10.72 12.53
N ASP A 317 -32.83 11.26 11.70
CA ASP A 317 -31.41 11.32 12.05
C ASP A 317 -31.14 12.27 13.23
N LEU A 318 -31.76 13.46 13.22
CA LEU A 318 -31.68 14.39 14.34
C LEU A 318 -32.18 13.76 15.65
N ALA A 319 -33.25 12.96 15.59
CA ALA A 319 -33.80 12.26 16.74
C ALA A 319 -32.80 11.25 17.33
N LEU A 320 -32.04 10.53 16.50
CA LEU A 320 -30.95 9.65 16.94
C LEU A 320 -29.84 10.43 17.65
N LEU A 321 -29.45 11.59 17.10
CA LEU A 321 -28.46 12.46 17.72
C LEU A 321 -28.92 13.03 19.06
N LEU A 322 -30.18 13.48 19.15
CA LEU A 322 -30.79 14.01 20.37
C LEU A 322 -31.00 12.94 21.45
N ALA A 323 -31.24 11.68 21.07
CA ALA A 323 -31.40 10.58 22.03
C ALA A 323 -30.13 10.33 22.88
N GLY A 324 -28.95 10.70 22.37
CA GLY A 324 -27.67 10.63 23.06
C GLY A 324 -27.20 11.95 23.68
N PHE A 325 -27.97 13.03 23.57
CA PHE A 325 -27.50 14.36 23.96
C PHE A 325 -27.25 14.48 25.47
N GLY A 326 -26.04 14.89 25.85
CA GLY A 326 -25.65 15.12 27.25
C GLY A 326 -25.37 13.85 28.08
N ARG A 327 -25.23 12.68 27.44
CA ARG A 327 -24.73 11.45 28.07
C ARG A 327 -23.24 11.27 27.90
#